data_AF-A0A6N7MJS2-F1
#
_entry.id   AF-A0A6N7MJS2-F1
#
_cell.length_a   1.000
_cell.length_b   1.000
_cell.length_c   1.000
_cell.angle_alpha   90.00
_cell.angle_beta   90.00
_cell.angle_gamma   90.00
#
_symmetry.space_group_name_H-M   'P 1'
#
loop_
_entity.id
_entity.type
_entity.pdbx_description
1 polymer ?
#
loop_
_entity_poly.entity_id
_entity_poly.type
_entity_poly.pdbx_seq_one_letter_code
_entity_poly.pdbx_strand_id
1 'polypeptide(L)' 'DSGIKELIVTDTISLSPEKKIDKIRILSVAGLLGEAIMRIHRSESISSLFKEVEK' A
#
# COMPACT_ATOMS: atom_id res chain seq x y z
N ASP A 1 20.52 -17.80 -5.94
CA ASP A 1 19.79 -17.10 -4.87
C ASP A 1 20.07 -15.60 -4.98
N SER A 2 19.08 -14.76 -4.74
CA SER A 2 19.23 -13.29 -4.80
C SER A 2 19.82 -12.77 -3.49
N GLY A 3 20.71 -11.77 -3.57
CA GLY A 3 21.28 -11.07 -2.39
C GLY A 3 20.29 -10.15 -1.66
N ILE A 4 19.03 -10.09 -2.10
CA ILE A 4 17.97 -9.31 -1.46
C ILE A 4 17.55 -10.00 -0.15
N LYS A 5 17.53 -9.23 0.94
CA LYS A 5 17.08 -9.67 2.27
C LYS A 5 15.55 -9.76 2.36
N GLU A 6 14.86 -8.72 1.93
CA GLU A 6 13.40 -8.59 1.96
C GLU A 6 12.94 -7.66 0.83
N LEU A 7 11.80 -7.99 0.22
CA LEU A 7 11.13 -7.19 -0.81
C LEU A 7 9.74 -6.82 -0.29
N ILE A 8 9.54 -5.54 0.02
CA ILE A 8 8.25 -5.03 0.49
C ILE A 8 7.48 -4.44 -0.68
N VAL A 9 6.23 -4.88 -0.86
CA VAL A 9 5.33 -4.41 -1.92
C VAL A 9 3.94 -4.11 -1.35
N THR A 10 3.12 -3.35 -2.08
CA THR A 10 1.73 -3.10 -1.72
C THR A 10 0.79 -4.15 -2.32
N ASP A 11 -0.42 -4.29 -1.76
CA ASP A 11 -1.49 -5.13 -2.29
C ASP A 11 -2.28 -4.50 -3.46
N THR A 12 -1.73 -3.47 -4.11
CA THR A 12 -2.32 -2.81 -5.29
C THR A 12 -2.44 -3.71 -6.51
N ILE A 13 -1.61 -4.76 -6.58
CA ILE A 13 -1.68 -5.80 -7.60
C ILE A 13 -1.68 -7.14 -6.89
N SER A 14 -2.67 -7.97 -7.19
CA SER A 14 -2.76 -9.33 -6.67
C SER A 14 -1.59 -10.18 -7.16
N LEU A 15 -0.78 -10.68 -6.22
CA LEU A 15 0.26 -11.66 -6.53
C LEU A 15 -0.36 -13.04 -6.73
N SER A 16 0.01 -13.68 -7.84
CA SER A 16 -0.32 -15.08 -8.07
C SER A 16 0.43 -16.00 -7.08
N PRO A 17 -0.14 -17.16 -6.70
CA PRO A 17 0.42 -18.03 -5.67
C PRO A 17 1.87 -18.44 -5.93
N GLU A 18 2.23 -18.71 -7.19
CA GLU A 18 3.56 -19.11 -7.61
C GLU A 18 4.63 -18.01 -7.48
N LYS A 19 4.20 -16.75 -7.30
CA LYS A 19 5.09 -15.60 -7.09
C LYS A 19 5.23 -15.23 -5.61
N LYS A 20 4.46 -15.87 -4.72
CA LYS A 20 4.56 -15.66 -3.27
C LYS A 20 5.77 -16.43 -2.74
N ILE A 21 6.90 -15.76 -2.72
CA ILE A 21 8.16 -16.27 -2.16
C ILE A 21 8.39 -15.69 -0.75
N ASP A 22 9.16 -16.39 0.08
CA ASP A 22 9.39 -16.04 1.49
C ASP A 22 10.02 -14.65 1.71
N LYS A 23 10.74 -14.15 0.70
CA LYS A 23 11.37 -12.82 0.74
C LYS A 23 10.38 -11.67 0.49
N ILE A 24 9.14 -11.94 0.07
CA ILE A 24 8.14 -10.90 -0.23
C ILE A 24 7.22 -10.67 0.96
N ARG A 25 7.16 -9.42 1.40
CA ARG A 25 6.17 -8.94 2.37
C ARG A 25 5.21 -7.98 1.68
N ILE A 26 3.91 -8.25 1.83
CA ILE A 26 2.84 -7.43 1.25
C ILE A 26 2.26 -6.52 2.34
N LEU A 27 2.18 -5.22 2.07
CA LEU A 27 1.53 -4.23 2.91
C LEU A 27 0.22 -3.77 2.27
N SER A 28 -0.83 -3.66 3.07
CA SER A 28 -2.11 -3.19 2.54
C SER A 28 -2.16 -1.67 2.46
N VAL A 29 -2.67 -1.15 1.33
CA VAL A 29 -3.00 0.27 1.17
C VAL A 29 -4.51 0.54 1.18
N ALA A 30 -5.33 -0.45 1.51
CA ALA A 30 -6.79 -0.34 1.49
C ALA A 30 -7.32 0.83 2.34
N GLY A 31 -6.74 1.07 3.53
CA GLY A 31 -7.11 2.19 4.39
C GLY A 31 -6.84 3.56 3.75
N LEU A 32 -5.67 3.71 3.11
CA LEU A 32 -5.29 4.92 2.39
C LEU A 32 -6.24 5.20 1.23
N LEU A 33 -6.57 4.16 0.45
CA LEU A 33 -7.48 4.27 -0.68
C LEU A 33 -8.92 4.57 -0.23
N GLY A 34 -9.39 3.95 0.86
CA GLY A 34 -10.71 4.22 1.43
C GLY A 34 -10.85 5.66 1.89
N GLU A 35 -9.85 6.19 2.58
CA GLU A 35 -9.83 7.58 3.02
C GLU A 35 -9.78 8.57 1.84
N ALA A 36 -9.01 8.25 0.80
CA ALA A 36 -9.00 9.04 -0.43
C ALA A 36 -10.39 9.12 -1.09
N ILE A 37 -11.12 8.00 -1.16
CA ILE A 37 -12.49 7.95 -1.67
C ILE A 37 -13.42 8.84 -0.83
N MET A 38 -13.34 8.75 0.50
CA MET A 38 -14.16 9.54 1.43
C MET A 38 -13.91 11.04 1.28
N ARG A 39 -12.64 11.45 1.16
CA ARG A 39 -12.26 12.86 0.97
C ARG A 39 -12.74 13.42 -0.36
N ILE A 40 -12.60 12.66 -1.46
CA ILE A 40 -13.15 13.05 -2.77
C ILE A 40 -14.66 13.25 -2.67
N HIS A 41 -15.36 12.30 -2.04
CA HIS A 41 -16.81 12.38 -1.86
C HIS A 41 -17.24 13.61 -1.05
N ARG A 42 -16.47 13.98 -0.02
CA ARG A 42 -16.74 15.14 0.86
C ARG A 42 -16.17 16.47 0.34
N SER A 43 -15.52 16.49 -0.82
CA SER A 43 -14.77 17.65 -1.31
C SER A 43 -13.72 18.17 -0.32
N GLU A 44 -13.13 17.26 0.45
CA GLU A 44 -12.05 17.53 1.39
C GLU A 44 -10.69 17.46 0.69
N SER A 45 -9.67 18.10 1.27
CA SER A 45 -8.32 18.08 0.70
C SER A 45 -7.70 16.67 0.75
N ILE A 46 -7.30 16.18 -0.43
CA ILE A 46 -6.54 14.94 -0.57
C ILE A 46 -5.09 15.11 -0.10
N SER A 47 -4.50 16.29 -0.27
CA SER A 47 -3.09 16.51 0.09
C SER A 47 -2.83 16.39 1.60
N SER A 48 -3.85 16.56 2.44
CA SER A 48 -3.74 16.32 3.89
C SER A 48 -3.63 14.85 4.28
N LEU A 49 -4.11 13.92 3.44
CA LEU A 49 -4.00 12.47 3.69
C LEU A 49 -2.55 12.02 3.85
N PHE A 50 -1.63 12.65 3.10
CA PHE A 50 -0.21 12.29 3.09
C PHE A 50 0.62 12.95 4.20
N LYS A 51 0.04 13.91 4.95
CA LYS A 51 0.73 14.59 6.06
C LYS A 51 0.63 13.82 7.39
N GLU A 52 -0.32 12.89 7.49
CA GLU A 52 -0.56 12.10 8.72
C GLU A 52 0.36 10.88 8.82
N VAL A 53 1.00 10.46 7.72
CA VAL A 53 1.87 9.28 7.64
C VAL A 53 3.30 9.57 8.14
N GLU A 54 3.67 10.85 8.34
CA GLU A 54 5.01 11.28 8.75
C GLU A 54 5.26 11.28 10.27
N LYS A 55 4.33 10.77 11.09
CA LYS A 55 4.51 10.67 12.56
C LYS A 55 4.87 9.27 13.04
#